data_AF-A0A6J5ISH1-F1
#
_entry.id   AF-A0A6J5ISH1-F1
#
_cell.length_a   1.000
_cell.length_b   1.000
_cell.length_c   1.000
_cell.angle_alpha   90.00
_cell.angle_beta   90.00
_cell.angle_gamma   90.00
#
_symmetry.space_group_name_H-M   'P 1'
#
loop_
_entity.id
_entity.type
_entity.pdbx_description
1 polymer ?
#
loop_
_entity_poly.entity_id
_entity_poly.type
_entity_poly.pdbx_seq_one_letter_code
_entity_poly.pdbx_strand_id
1 'polypeptide(L)'
;MLLVRPFFQTFTGKTIIDPATQVQVLSCLSCDSRAEVDAIVAKALAAGGSAPQAPREYPNMYGHGFDDPDGHAWELMAMPLDASAEGQAS
;
A
#
# COMPACT_ATOMS: atom_id res chain seq x y z
N MET A 1 -5.89 17.44 -2.06
CA MET A 1 -5.85 18.56 -1.10
C MET A 1 -5.26 18.03 0.19
N LEU A 2 -4.32 18.75 0.81
CA LEU A 2 -3.84 18.40 2.16
C LEU A 2 -4.75 19.08 3.18
N LEU A 3 -5.44 18.30 4.02
CA LEU A 3 -6.46 18.79 4.96
C LEU A 3 -6.15 18.31 6.38
N VAL A 4 -6.43 19.15 7.37
CA VAL A 4 -6.40 18.73 8.78
C VAL A 4 -7.71 18.03 9.16
N ARG A 5 -7.64 17.06 10.08
CA ARG A 5 -8.78 16.20 10.48
C ARG A 5 -10.09 16.93 10.78
N PRO A 6 -10.12 18.05 11.52
CA PRO A 6 -11.37 18.76 11.81
C PRO A 6 -12.11 19.24 10.55
N PHE A 7 -11.35 19.71 9.55
CA PHE A 7 -11.94 20.16 8.28
C PHE A 7 -12.29 18.98 7.39
N PHE A 8 -11.47 17.92 7.36
CA PHE A 8 -11.83 16.71 6.59
C PHE A 8 -13.14 16.08 7.07
N GLN A 9 -13.43 16.14 8.38
CA GLN A 9 -14.69 15.63 8.95
C GLN A 9 -15.94 16.34 8.41
N THR A 10 -15.83 17.56 7.88
CA THR A 10 -17.00 18.26 7.33
C THR A 10 -17.46 17.68 5.99
N PHE A 11 -16.64 16.86 5.32
CA PHE A 11 -16.98 16.21 4.04
C PHE A 11 -17.80 14.92 4.22
N THR A 12 -17.88 14.36 5.42
CA THR A 12 -18.53 13.06 5.65
C THR A 12 -19.12 12.96 7.05
N GLY A 13 -20.26 12.26 7.18
CA GLY A 13 -20.81 11.89 8.48
C GLY A 13 -20.16 10.65 9.11
N LYS A 14 -19.22 9.99 8.40
CA LYS A 14 -18.52 8.80 8.89
C LYS A 14 -17.39 9.19 9.85
N THR A 15 -17.12 8.36 10.85
CA THR A 15 -15.96 8.50 11.72
C THR A 15 -14.68 8.40 10.91
N ILE A 16 -13.81 9.41 11.01
CA ILE A 16 -12.43 9.34 10.53
C ILE A 16 -11.60 8.57 11.55
N ILE A 17 -11.08 7.41 11.15
CA ILE A 17 -10.27 6.54 12.02
C ILE A 17 -8.84 7.07 12.19
N ASP A 18 -8.10 6.50 13.16
CA ASP A 18 -6.67 6.75 13.28
C ASP A 18 -5.87 5.70 12.49
N PRO A 19 -5.34 6.04 11.30
CA PRO A 19 -4.67 5.08 10.42
C PRO A 19 -3.41 4.44 11.03
N ALA A 20 -2.76 5.11 12.00
CA ALA A 20 -1.62 4.55 12.72
C ALA A 20 -1.97 3.30 13.57
N THR A 21 -3.25 3.07 13.88
CA THR A 21 -3.71 1.93 14.70
C THR A 21 -4.85 1.14 14.06
N GLN A 22 -5.50 1.67 13.03
CA GLN A 22 -6.68 1.08 12.41
C GLN A 22 -6.55 1.12 10.89
N VAL A 23 -6.94 0.04 10.22
CA VAL A 23 -6.94 -0.04 8.75
C VAL A 23 -8.38 0.02 8.24
N GLN A 24 -8.72 1.08 7.49
CA GLN A 24 -10.04 1.18 6.83
C GLN A 24 -10.02 0.59 5.41
N VAL A 25 -8.91 0.75 4.72
CA VAL A 25 -8.67 0.25 3.35
C VAL A 25 -7.19 -0.12 3.23
N LEU A 26 -6.91 -1.12 2.42
CA LEU A 26 -5.57 -1.44 1.97
C LEU A 26 -5.54 -1.26 0.45
N SER A 27 -4.83 -0.23 -0.01
CA SER A 27 -4.72 0.06 -1.44
C SER A 27 -3.55 -0.69 -2.03
N CYS A 28 -3.84 -1.60 -2.95
CA CYS A 28 -2.84 -2.40 -3.66
C CYS A 28 -2.69 -1.92 -5.10
N LEU A 29 -1.48 -1.52 -5.50
CA LEU A 29 -1.18 -1.06 -6.85
C LEU A 29 -0.36 -2.11 -7.61
N SER A 30 -0.71 -2.35 -8.86
CA SER A 30 0.08 -3.19 -9.77
C SER A 30 1.36 -2.47 -10.20
N CYS A 31 2.46 -3.21 -10.27
CA CYS A 31 3.73 -2.80 -10.83
C CYS A 31 4.13 -3.74 -11.96
N ASP A 32 4.89 -3.24 -12.93
CA ASP A 32 5.37 -3.99 -14.09
C ASP A 32 6.51 -4.95 -13.73
N SER A 33 7.21 -4.71 -12.62
CA SER A 33 8.35 -5.53 -12.20
C SER A 33 8.66 -5.44 -10.71
N ARG A 34 9.42 -6.43 -10.21
CA ARG A 34 10.03 -6.39 -8.88
C ARG A 34 10.83 -5.12 -8.62
N ALA A 35 11.64 -4.71 -9.60
CA ALA A 35 12.48 -3.52 -9.46
C ALA A 35 11.65 -2.25 -9.30
N GLU A 36 10.47 -2.18 -9.92
CA GLU A 36 9.55 -1.06 -9.74
C GLU A 36 8.95 -1.05 -8.33
N VAL A 37 8.51 -2.22 -7.82
CA VAL A 37 8.03 -2.35 -6.43
C VAL A 37 9.10 -1.83 -5.46
N ASP A 38 10.32 -2.33 -5.57
CA ASP A 38 11.46 -1.93 -4.72
C ASP A 38 11.75 -0.42 -4.83
N ALA A 39 11.71 0.14 -6.04
CA ALA A 39 11.96 1.55 -6.28
C ALA A 39 10.88 2.46 -5.67
N ILE A 40 9.60 2.06 -5.71
CA ILE A 40 8.52 2.84 -5.09
C ILE A 40 8.62 2.78 -3.57
N VAL A 41 8.86 1.59 -2.98
CA VAL A 41 9.03 1.48 -1.53
C VAL A 41 10.22 2.32 -1.05
N ALA A 42 11.36 2.27 -1.75
CA ALA A 42 12.51 3.10 -1.41
C ALA A 42 12.19 4.61 -1.44
N LYS A 43 11.39 5.06 -2.42
CA LYS A 43 10.92 6.46 -2.48
C LYS A 43 9.98 6.79 -1.32
N ALA A 44 9.08 5.89 -0.96
CA ALA A 44 8.16 6.11 0.16
C ALA A 44 8.92 6.26 1.50
N LEU A 45 9.91 5.40 1.74
CA LEU A 45 10.79 5.50 2.91
C LEU A 45 11.58 6.81 2.92
N ALA A 46 12.16 7.21 1.79
CA ALA A 46 12.88 8.48 1.68
C ALA A 46 11.97 9.71 1.90
N ALA A 47 10.67 9.58 1.64
CA ALA A 47 9.67 10.62 1.86
C ALA A 47 9.10 10.64 3.30
N GLY A 48 9.60 9.79 4.20
CA GLY A 48 9.17 9.74 5.60
C GLY A 48 8.13 8.67 5.92
N GLY A 49 7.82 7.79 4.97
CA GLY A 49 7.03 6.59 5.23
C GLY A 49 7.83 5.52 5.97
N SER A 50 7.19 4.41 6.29
CA SER A 50 7.81 3.26 6.95
C SER A 50 7.42 1.95 6.25
N ALA A 51 8.23 0.90 6.37
CA ALA A 51 7.93 -0.42 5.80
C ALA A 51 8.02 -1.48 6.90
N PRO A 52 6.97 -1.62 7.74
CA PRO A 52 7.03 -2.50 8.91
C PRO A 52 7.03 -3.99 8.54
N GLN A 53 6.55 -4.33 7.34
CA GLN A 53 6.52 -5.69 6.84
C GLN A 53 7.66 -5.90 5.83
N ALA A 54 8.33 -7.05 5.89
CA ALA A 54 9.29 -7.42 4.86
C ALA A 54 8.60 -7.66 3.50
N PRO A 55 9.34 -7.52 2.37
CA PRO A 55 8.83 -7.96 1.08
C PRO A 55 8.40 -9.43 1.10
N ARG A 56 7.36 -9.75 0.33
CA ARG A 56 6.79 -11.09 0.18
C ARG A 56 7.07 -11.63 -1.21
N GLU A 57 7.60 -12.84 -1.25
CA GLU A 57 7.85 -13.61 -2.47
C GLU A 57 6.77 -14.69 -2.60
N TYR A 58 6.11 -14.76 -3.75
CA TYR A 58 5.14 -15.78 -4.10
C TYR A 58 5.60 -16.48 -5.40
N PRO A 59 5.09 -17.69 -5.72
CA PRO A 59 5.59 -18.47 -6.86
C PRO A 59 5.69 -17.72 -8.20
N ASN A 60 4.77 -16.80 -8.48
CA ASN A 60 4.77 -15.96 -9.69
C ASN A 60 4.47 -14.49 -9.38
N MET A 61 4.75 -14.04 -8.17
CA MET A 61 4.32 -12.70 -7.75
C MET A 61 5.25 -12.15 -6.69
N TYR A 62 5.59 -10.88 -6.82
CA TYR A 62 6.43 -10.19 -5.85
C TYR A 62 5.66 -9.03 -5.25
N GLY A 63 5.66 -8.92 -3.93
CA GLY A 63 4.91 -7.91 -3.22
C GLY A 63 5.73 -7.20 -2.16
N HIS A 64 5.51 -5.90 -1.99
CA HIS A 64 5.99 -5.16 -0.83
C HIS A 64 5.02 -4.02 -0.52
N GLY A 65 5.10 -3.48 0.69
CA GLY A 65 4.18 -2.48 1.17
C GLY A 65 4.87 -1.52 2.13
N PHE A 66 4.25 -0.37 2.32
CA PHE A 66 4.72 0.70 3.18
C PHE A 66 3.53 1.43 3.80
N ASP A 67 3.73 2.02 4.97
CA ASP A 67 2.84 3.02 5.54
C ASP A 67 3.34 4.40 5.14
N ASP A 68 2.44 5.24 4.63
CA ASP A 68 2.77 6.63 4.32
C ASP A 68 2.95 7.49 5.59
N PRO A 69 3.41 8.75 5.49
CA PRO A 69 3.64 9.59 6.67
C PRO A 69 2.41 9.84 7.56
N ASP A 70 1.20 9.65 7.03
CA ASP A 70 -0.04 9.76 7.78
C ASP A 70 -0.46 8.41 8.43
N GLY A 71 0.25 7.32 8.12
CA GLY A 71 0.04 5.97 8.67
C GLY A 71 -0.88 5.10 7.81
N HIS A 72 -1.21 5.49 6.57
CA HIS A 72 -2.04 4.67 5.70
C HIS A 72 -1.21 3.56 5.04
N ALA A 73 -1.72 2.33 5.08
CA ALA A 73 -1.06 1.18 4.50
C ALA A 73 -1.25 1.08 2.97
N TRP A 74 -0.15 0.86 2.26
CA TRP A 74 -0.07 0.63 0.83
C TRP A 74 0.56 -0.72 0.53
N GLU A 75 0.03 -1.43 -0.47
CA GLU A 75 0.65 -2.62 -1.06
C GLU A 75 0.98 -2.38 -2.54
N LEU A 76 2.06 -3.00 -3.00
CA LEU A 76 2.53 -2.96 -4.37
C LEU A 76 2.80 -4.39 -4.81
N MET A 77 2.33 -4.77 -5.99
CA MET A 77 2.41 -6.14 -6.48
C MET A 77 2.89 -6.17 -7.93
N ALA A 78 3.95 -6.92 -8.20
CA ALA A 78 4.37 -7.26 -9.54
C ALA A 78 3.95 -8.69 -9.87
N MET A 79 3.17 -8.83 -10.95
CA MET A 79 2.76 -10.11 -11.52
C MET A 79 3.24 -10.16 -12.98
N PRO A 80 3.80 -11.27 -13.46
CA PRO A 80 4.13 -11.43 -14.87
C PRO A 80 2.84 -11.39 -15.72
N LEU A 81 2.95 -10.82 -16.92
CA LEU A 81 1.84 -10.64 -17.86
C LEU A 81 1.18 -11.97 -18.31
N ASP A 82 1.82 -13.13 -18.09
CA ASP A 82 1.25 -14.45 -18.34
C ASP A 82 0.44 -14.99 -17.13
N ALA A 83 -0.49 -14.18 -16.64
CA ALA A 83 -1.36 -14.46 -15.49
C ALA A 83 -2.33 -15.64 -15.64
N SER A 84 -2.10 -16.57 -16.58
CA SER A 84 -2.88 -17.80 -16.77
C SER A 84 -2.61 -18.90 -15.73
N ALA A 85 -1.81 -18.65 -14.69
CA ALA A 85 -1.67 -19.55 -13.56
C ALA A 85 -2.57 -19.13 -12.38
N GLU A 86 -3.81 -19.62 -12.44
CA GLU A 86 -4.79 -19.79 -11.34
C GLU A 86 -4.46 -19.13 -9.99
N GLY A 87 -5.03 -17.94 -9.75
CA GLY A 87 -5.14 -17.37 -8.42
C GLY A 87 -6.24 -18.08 -7.62
N GLN A 88 -5.89 -19.11 -6.85
CA GLN A 88 -6.73 -19.57 -5.74
C GLN A 88 -6.62 -18.58 -4.58
N ALA A 89 -7.54 -17.62 -4.54
CA ALA A 89 -7.88 -16.97 -3.29
C ALA A 89 -8.50 -18.04 -2.36
N SER A 90 -7.82 -18.33 -1.24
CA SER A 90 -8.40 -19.09 -0.14
C SER A 90 -9.37 -18.24 0.67
#